data_AF-A0A851Y633-F1
#
_entry.id   AF-A0A851Y633-F1
#
_cell.length_a   1.000
_cell.length_b   1.000
_cell.length_c   1.000
_cell.angle_alpha   90.00
_cell.angle_beta   90.00
_cell.angle_gamma   90.00
#
_symmetry.space_group_name_H-M   'P 1'
#
loop_
_entity.id
_entity.type
_entity.pdbx_description
1 polymer ?
#
loop_
_entity_poly.entity_id
_entity_poly.type
_entity_poly.pdbx_seq_one_letter_code
_entity_poly.pdbx_strand_id
1 'polypeptide(L)'
;LMLTGLLVSAGLFSIIFISGGSHFQDPLFCVFVVFSFTSIVDLIISLEEDGFISGFMEVYVREGEPYLRTAHGIMICYWDGIIHYGLYLAMITAIGQRRNYRNLGLFWLGSLMMSIVVFLLGNLIGKYSSDLSPAFLLNLPYILIPIWAGVRLFQQPRALPCLSPEKVAEEQRKRLYQRPQDMGLVLVLLLIAAFTFFRGMVVLDCPADSCFEYIYQHEPYLRDPVAYPKVQMLIYMFYVLPFFCLCIYGLVLPGCSWLPDWSLVFAGAVAQAQFSHVGSSLHSRTPFPYQTPEDVWWSFLLTNVLYALGPQLLALRCLRCPAFFLPAASASLHGGKKHQ
;
A
#
# COMPACT_ATOMS: atom_id res chain seq x y z
N LEU A 1 -1.28 17.11 23.71
CA LEU A 1 -1.43 15.69 23.33
C LEU A 1 -0.56 15.24 22.15
N MET A 2 -0.27 16.02 21.10
CA MET A 2 0.82 15.72 20.15
C MET A 2 2.19 15.64 20.85
N LEU A 3 2.46 16.60 21.75
CA LEU A 3 3.58 16.52 22.69
C LEU A 3 3.46 15.30 23.63
N THR A 4 2.26 14.92 24.03
CA THR A 4 2.01 13.79 24.95
C THR A 4 2.15 12.44 24.26
N GLY A 5 1.76 12.33 22.99
CA GLY A 5 1.99 11.21 22.09
C GLY A 5 3.47 11.13 21.76
N LEU A 6 4.12 12.23 21.38
CA LEU A 6 5.59 12.30 21.27
C LEU A 6 6.31 11.93 22.56
N LEU A 7 5.82 12.35 23.74
CA LEU A 7 6.40 12.04 25.05
C LEU A 7 6.10 10.60 25.50
N VAL A 8 4.95 10.03 25.12
CA VAL A 8 4.60 8.63 25.38
C VAL A 8 5.35 7.72 24.41
N SER A 9 5.48 8.09 23.14
CA SER A 9 6.32 7.43 22.13
C SER A 9 7.79 7.55 22.49
N ALA A 10 8.28 8.73 22.91
CA ALA A 10 9.64 8.94 23.39
C ALA A 10 9.89 8.26 24.74
N GLY A 11 8.88 8.19 25.61
CA GLY A 11 8.89 7.49 26.89
C GLY A 11 8.95 5.98 26.70
N LEU A 12 8.14 5.43 25.78
CA LEU A 12 8.20 4.05 25.33
C LEU A 12 9.55 3.77 24.67
N PHE A 13 10.04 4.66 23.80
CA PHE A 13 11.37 4.56 23.17
C PHE A 13 12.47 4.52 24.23
N SER A 14 12.38 5.36 25.25
CA SER A 14 13.35 5.46 26.34
C SER A 14 13.30 4.24 27.27
N ILE A 15 12.10 3.77 27.64
CA ILE A 15 11.90 2.55 28.45
C ILE A 15 12.40 1.31 27.69
N ILE A 16 12.20 1.25 26.38
CA ILE A 16 12.67 0.19 25.49
C ILE A 16 14.21 0.22 25.36
N PHE A 17 14.79 1.41 25.16
CA PHE A 17 16.24 1.58 25.03
C PHE A 17 16.97 1.30 26.36
N ILE A 18 16.35 1.64 27.50
CA ILE A 18 16.89 1.40 28.84
C ILE A 18 16.70 -0.07 29.28
N SER A 19 15.64 -0.76 28.83
CA SER A 19 15.32 -2.12 29.32
C SER A 19 16.16 -3.24 28.71
N GLY A 20 17.10 -2.97 27.79
CA GLY A 20 18.26 -3.84 27.51
C GLY A 20 18.00 -5.34 27.33
N GLY A 21 16.80 -5.74 26.91
CA GLY A 21 16.39 -7.13 26.81
C GLY A 21 16.85 -7.75 25.49
N SER A 22 17.24 -9.02 25.51
CA SER A 22 17.70 -9.81 24.35
C SER A 22 16.75 -9.86 23.13
N HIS A 23 15.56 -9.26 23.23
CA HIS A 23 14.57 -9.09 22.15
C HIS A 23 14.88 -7.93 21.17
N PHE A 24 15.77 -6.99 21.51
CA PHE A 24 16.03 -5.78 20.70
C PHE A 24 17.11 -5.93 19.61
N GLN A 25 17.31 -7.13 19.06
CA GLN A 25 18.27 -7.31 17.96
C GLN A 25 17.78 -6.74 16.63
N ASP A 26 16.46 -6.64 16.42
CA ASP A 26 15.87 -6.08 15.21
C ASP A 26 15.31 -4.68 15.47
N PRO A 27 15.91 -3.61 14.91
CA PRO A 27 15.47 -2.24 15.15
C PRO A 27 14.07 -1.94 14.56
N LEU A 28 13.55 -2.79 13.66
CA LEU A 28 12.19 -2.67 13.15
C LEU A 28 11.12 -3.01 14.19
N PHE A 29 11.48 -3.75 15.25
CA PHE A 29 10.57 -4.03 16.37
C PHE A 29 10.00 -2.74 16.98
N CYS A 30 10.87 -1.77 17.27
CA CYS A 30 10.46 -0.50 17.86
C CYS A 30 9.54 0.30 16.94
N VAL A 31 9.81 0.27 15.63
CA VAL A 31 8.94 0.92 14.64
C VAL A 31 7.55 0.30 14.70
N PHE A 32 7.43 -1.02 14.61
CA PHE A 32 6.11 -1.67 14.62
C PHE A 32 5.36 -1.46 15.93
N VAL A 33 6.04 -1.41 17.08
CA VAL A 33 5.41 -1.10 18.37
C VAL A 33 4.86 0.32 18.39
N VAL A 34 5.65 1.31 17.99
CA VAL A 34 5.21 2.72 17.95
C VAL A 34 4.03 2.88 16.98
N PHE A 35 4.14 2.33 15.78
CA PHE A 35 3.07 2.41 14.79
C PHE A 35 1.81 1.62 15.22
N SER A 36 1.95 0.54 15.98
CA SER A 36 0.79 -0.15 16.56
C SER A 36 0.03 0.73 17.56
N PHE A 37 0.74 1.53 18.34
CA PHE A 37 0.12 2.48 19.25
C PHE A 37 -0.58 3.60 18.47
N THR A 38 0.06 4.19 17.46
CA THR A 38 -0.57 5.24 16.64
C THR A 38 -1.80 4.71 15.91
N SER A 39 -1.78 3.46 15.42
CA SER A 39 -2.95 2.89 14.76
C SER A 39 -4.17 2.72 15.67
N ILE A 40 -3.98 2.50 16.97
CA ILE A 40 -5.09 2.48 17.93
C ILE A 40 -5.66 3.89 18.09
N VAL A 41 -4.81 4.92 18.11
CA VAL A 41 -5.26 6.32 18.14
C VAL A 41 -6.07 6.64 16.89
N ASP A 42 -5.60 6.22 15.71
CA ASP A 42 -6.33 6.38 14.45
C ASP A 42 -7.70 5.70 14.49
N LEU A 43 -7.79 4.48 15.04
CA LEU A 43 -9.07 3.79 15.22
C LEU A 43 -10.04 4.56 16.12
N ILE A 44 -9.53 5.16 17.21
CA ILE A 44 -10.35 5.98 18.11
C ILE A 44 -10.85 7.23 17.35
N ILE A 45 -9.98 7.88 16.57
CA ILE A 45 -10.35 9.04 15.76
C ILE A 45 -11.47 8.69 14.78
N SER A 46 -11.35 7.59 14.03
CA SER A 46 -12.36 7.21 13.04
C SER A 46 -13.69 6.83 13.69
N LEU A 47 -13.67 6.07 14.80
CA LEU A 47 -14.88 5.72 15.55
C LEU A 47 -15.59 6.94 16.15
N GLU A 48 -14.83 7.95 16.59
CA GLU A 48 -15.40 9.18 17.15
C GLU A 48 -15.99 10.08 16.07
N GLU A 49 -15.30 10.25 14.94
CA GLU A 49 -15.81 11.05 13.83
C GLU A 49 -17.07 10.42 13.19
N ASP A 50 -17.22 9.09 13.20
CA ASP A 50 -18.46 8.43 12.79
C ASP A 50 -19.52 8.34 13.91
N GLY A 51 -19.22 8.86 15.10
CA GLY A 51 -20.16 8.96 16.21
C GLY A 51 -20.44 7.65 16.96
N PHE A 52 -19.61 6.62 16.79
CA PHE A 52 -19.69 5.38 17.56
C PHE A 52 -19.21 5.55 19.01
N ILE A 53 -18.26 6.47 19.22
CA ILE A 53 -17.75 6.87 20.54
C ILE A 53 -17.68 8.40 20.63
N SER A 54 -17.50 8.96 21.83
CA SER A 54 -17.44 10.42 22.02
C SER A 54 -16.53 10.80 23.18
N GLY A 55 -15.82 11.93 23.06
CA GLY A 55 -15.14 12.59 24.18
C GLY A 55 -13.67 12.24 24.35
N PHE A 56 -13.02 11.67 23.33
CA PHE A 56 -11.59 11.32 23.39
C PHE A 56 -10.75 12.27 22.54
N MET A 57 -11.14 12.51 21.30
CA MET A 57 -10.33 13.17 20.26
C MET A 57 -11.00 14.39 19.62
N GLU A 58 -12.25 14.74 19.98
CA GLU A 58 -13.00 15.84 19.34
C GLU A 58 -12.24 17.19 19.27
N VAL A 59 -11.61 17.63 20.38
CA VAL A 59 -10.82 18.87 20.40
C VAL A 59 -9.57 18.74 19.52
N TYR A 60 -8.93 17.57 19.52
CA TYR A 60 -7.74 17.31 18.72
C TYR A 60 -8.01 17.40 17.22
N VAL A 61 -9.05 16.71 16.76
CA VAL A 61 -9.37 16.64 15.33
C VAL A 61 -9.92 17.99 14.83
N ARG A 62 -10.67 18.71 15.68
CA ARG A 62 -11.25 20.00 15.32
C ARG A 62 -10.23 21.14 15.27
N GLU A 63 -9.26 21.15 16.19
CA GLU A 63 -8.30 22.26 16.31
C GLU A 63 -6.91 21.94 15.76
N GLY A 64 -6.51 20.67 15.72
CA GLY A 64 -5.19 20.23 15.29
C GLY A 64 -5.13 19.72 13.86
N GLU A 65 -6.04 18.82 13.48
CA GLU A 65 -5.94 18.03 12.25
C GLU A 65 -7.28 17.91 11.49
N PRO A 66 -7.81 19.02 10.94
CA PRO A 66 -9.15 19.06 10.34
C PRO A 66 -9.30 18.15 9.12
N TYR A 67 -8.20 17.78 8.47
CA TYR A 67 -8.16 16.86 7.33
C TYR A 67 -8.56 15.42 7.69
N LEU A 68 -8.38 14.98 8.95
CA LEU A 68 -8.81 13.66 9.41
C LEU A 68 -10.34 13.53 9.47
N ARG A 69 -11.07 14.64 9.45
CA ARG A 69 -12.55 14.68 9.44
C ARG A 69 -13.15 14.39 8.08
N THR A 70 -12.34 14.42 7.03
CA THR A 70 -12.78 14.08 5.68
C THR A 70 -13.11 12.60 5.60
N ALA A 71 -13.98 12.23 4.66
CA ALA A 71 -14.25 10.82 4.39
C ALA A 71 -12.96 10.03 4.11
N HIS A 72 -11.98 10.63 3.41
CA HIS A 72 -10.69 9.99 3.19
C HIS A 72 -9.88 9.81 4.47
N GLY A 73 -9.78 10.85 5.30
CA GLY A 73 -9.15 10.81 6.61
C GLY A 73 -9.70 9.69 7.49
N ILE A 74 -11.02 9.59 7.60
CA ILE A 74 -11.69 8.54 8.39
C ILE A 74 -11.36 7.15 7.83
N MET A 75 -11.43 6.97 6.51
CA MET A 75 -11.15 5.67 5.91
C MET A 75 -9.69 5.24 6.03
N ILE A 76 -8.71 6.15 5.92
CA ILE A 76 -7.31 5.79 6.17
C ILE A 76 -7.08 5.42 7.64
N CYS A 77 -7.74 6.10 8.58
CA CYS A 77 -7.66 5.79 10.01
C CYS A 77 -8.27 4.42 10.34
N TYR A 78 -9.40 4.05 9.72
CA TYR A 78 -9.95 2.70 9.82
C TYR A 78 -8.99 1.64 9.27
N TRP A 79 -8.36 1.91 8.12
CA TRP A 79 -7.38 0.98 7.54
C TRP A 79 -6.16 0.80 8.44
N ASP A 80 -5.63 1.89 9.01
CA ASP A 80 -4.50 1.83 9.93
C ASP A 80 -4.88 1.07 11.20
N GLY A 81 -6.00 1.43 11.83
CA GLY A 81 -6.50 0.85 13.07
C GLY A 81 -6.92 -0.61 13.01
N ILE A 82 -7.22 -1.14 11.81
CA ILE A 82 -7.65 -2.54 11.63
C ILE A 82 -6.55 -3.35 10.94
N ILE A 83 -6.21 -2.97 9.70
CA ILE A 83 -5.32 -3.76 8.85
C ILE A 83 -3.86 -3.55 9.24
N HIS A 84 -3.40 -2.31 9.35
CA HIS A 84 -2.01 -2.08 9.77
C HIS A 84 -1.80 -2.54 11.21
N TYR A 85 -2.74 -2.31 12.13
CA TYR A 85 -2.67 -2.84 13.49
C TYR A 85 -2.47 -4.37 13.51
N GLY A 86 -3.27 -5.10 12.74
CA GLY A 86 -3.09 -6.54 12.57
C GLY A 86 -1.71 -6.93 12.02
N LEU A 87 -1.21 -6.19 11.01
CA LEU A 87 0.11 -6.40 10.45
C LEU A 87 1.22 -6.11 11.48
N TYR A 88 1.11 -5.04 12.27
CA TYR A 88 2.07 -4.70 13.33
C TYR A 88 2.15 -5.82 14.35
N LEU A 89 1.01 -6.29 14.87
CA LEU A 89 0.97 -7.41 15.82
C LEU A 89 1.59 -8.68 15.25
N ALA A 90 1.29 -9.00 13.98
CA ALA A 90 1.85 -10.15 13.30
C ALA A 90 3.38 -10.04 13.15
N MET A 91 3.90 -8.88 12.76
CA MET A 91 5.33 -8.63 12.60
C MET A 91 6.07 -8.62 13.96
N ILE A 92 5.51 -7.96 14.97
CA ILE A 92 6.03 -7.97 16.36
C ILE A 92 6.12 -9.42 16.88
N THR A 93 5.06 -10.20 16.67
CA THR A 93 5.02 -11.61 17.08
C THR A 93 6.06 -12.44 16.31
N ALA A 94 6.18 -12.23 14.99
CA ALA A 94 7.16 -12.93 14.17
C ALA A 94 8.60 -12.59 14.60
N ILE A 95 8.91 -11.33 14.88
CA ILE A 95 10.21 -10.91 15.44
C ILE A 95 10.46 -11.61 16.78
N GLY A 96 9.48 -11.58 17.70
CA GLY A 96 9.58 -12.25 19.00
C GLY A 96 9.82 -13.76 18.89
N GLN A 97 9.24 -14.41 17.88
CA GLN A 97 9.41 -15.84 17.57
C GLN A 97 10.61 -16.14 16.65
N ARG A 98 11.42 -15.13 16.29
CA ARG A 98 12.54 -15.25 15.33
C ARG A 98 12.14 -15.86 13.97
N ARG A 99 10.92 -15.56 13.51
CA ARG A 99 10.38 -15.98 12.21
C ARG A 99 10.58 -14.87 11.18
N ASN A 100 10.67 -15.26 9.91
CA ASN A 100 10.76 -14.31 8.80
C ASN A 100 9.43 -13.57 8.64
N TYR A 101 9.49 -12.24 8.65
CA TYR A 101 8.33 -11.35 8.47
C TYR A 101 8.46 -10.44 7.23
N ARG A 102 9.52 -10.61 6.42
CA ARG A 102 9.84 -9.75 5.27
C ARG A 102 8.63 -9.53 4.36
N ASN A 103 7.90 -10.59 4.01
CA ASN A 103 6.77 -10.49 3.10
C ASN A 103 5.63 -9.63 3.66
N LEU A 104 5.34 -9.77 4.97
CA LEU A 104 4.35 -8.92 5.66
C LEU A 104 4.85 -7.48 5.71
N GLY A 105 6.13 -7.27 6.00
CA GLY A 105 6.75 -5.95 6.01
C GLY A 105 6.71 -5.25 4.65
N LEU A 106 6.95 -5.97 3.54
CA LEU A 106 6.87 -5.39 2.19
C LEU A 106 5.42 -5.00 1.82
N PHE A 107 4.44 -5.82 2.18
CA PHE A 107 3.03 -5.47 2.01
C PHE A 107 2.66 -4.24 2.84
N TRP A 108 3.01 -4.25 4.13
CA TRP A 108 2.82 -3.10 5.02
C TRP A 108 3.47 -1.82 4.47
N LEU A 109 4.72 -1.92 3.99
CA LEU A 109 5.47 -0.78 3.46
C LEU A 109 4.71 -0.10 2.32
N GLY A 110 4.24 -0.87 1.34
CA GLY A 110 3.49 -0.31 0.22
C GLY A 110 2.15 0.29 0.63
N SER A 111 1.43 -0.39 1.52
CA SER A 111 0.16 0.06 2.08
C SER A 111 0.30 1.39 2.83
N LEU A 112 1.31 1.50 3.71
CA LEU A 112 1.59 2.71 4.46
C LEU A 112 2.10 3.86 3.56
N MET A 113 3.03 3.57 2.65
CA MET A 113 3.56 4.58 1.72
C MET A 113 2.46 5.16 0.83
N MET A 114 1.54 4.34 0.35
CA MET A 114 0.42 4.82 -0.46
C MET A 114 -0.50 5.76 0.34
N SER A 115 -0.85 5.38 1.56
CA SER A 115 -1.65 6.20 2.46
C SER A 115 -1.00 7.58 2.69
N ILE A 116 0.28 7.58 3.06
CA ILE A 116 1.04 8.81 3.32
C ILE A 116 1.11 9.69 2.06
N VAL A 117 1.47 9.13 0.91
CA VAL A 117 1.69 9.92 -0.31
C VAL A 117 0.37 10.54 -0.79
N VAL A 118 -0.74 9.78 -0.82
CA VAL A 118 -2.05 10.29 -1.21
C VAL A 118 -2.53 11.36 -0.23
N PHE A 119 -2.43 11.08 1.07
CA PHE A 119 -2.93 11.97 2.11
C PHE A 119 -2.15 13.28 2.16
N LEU A 120 -0.81 13.24 2.16
CA LEU A 120 0.00 14.46 2.21
C LEU A 120 -0.15 15.29 0.94
N LEU A 121 -0.10 14.69 -0.25
CA LEU A 121 -0.28 15.44 -1.50
C LEU A 121 -1.71 15.98 -1.64
N GLY A 122 -2.72 15.24 -1.18
CA GLY A 122 -4.11 15.70 -1.15
C GLY A 122 -4.29 16.92 -0.24
N ASN A 123 -3.67 16.92 0.94
CA ASN A 123 -3.65 18.09 1.83
C ASN A 123 -2.92 19.30 1.22
N LEU A 124 -1.84 19.05 0.46
CA LEU A 124 -1.08 20.12 -0.18
C LEU A 124 -1.79 20.78 -1.36
N ILE A 125 -2.61 20.04 -2.11
CA ILE A 125 -3.22 20.51 -3.37
C ILE A 125 -4.73 20.78 -3.22
N GLY A 126 -5.38 20.12 -2.27
CA GLY A 126 -6.81 20.20 -2.05
C GLY A 126 -7.25 21.44 -1.26
N LYS A 127 -8.51 21.40 -0.83
CA LYS A 127 -9.20 22.47 -0.09
C LYS A 127 -8.45 22.99 1.14
N TYR A 128 -7.61 22.17 1.77
CA TYR A 128 -6.88 22.53 3.00
C TYR A 128 -5.50 23.17 2.74
N SER A 129 -5.12 23.37 1.48
CA SER A 129 -3.80 23.90 1.09
C SER A 129 -3.49 25.29 1.65
N SER A 130 -4.51 26.14 1.84
CA SER A 130 -4.34 27.48 2.43
C SER A 130 -4.06 27.48 3.93
N ASP A 131 -4.40 26.40 4.63
CA ASP A 131 -4.37 26.29 6.09
C ASP A 131 -3.18 25.47 6.60
N LEU A 132 -2.18 25.23 5.74
CA LEU A 132 -0.99 24.45 6.07
C LEU A 132 -0.14 25.19 7.11
N SER A 133 -0.30 24.81 8.37
CA SER A 133 0.55 25.31 9.45
C SER A 133 1.97 24.70 9.35
N PRO A 134 2.99 25.33 9.99
CA PRO A 134 4.33 24.74 10.11
C PRO A 134 4.34 23.34 10.73
N ALA A 135 3.27 22.93 11.43
CA ALA A 135 3.09 21.58 11.94
C ALA A 135 3.03 20.51 10.83
N PHE A 136 2.80 20.88 9.57
CA PHE A 136 2.92 19.96 8.43
C PHE A 136 4.30 19.31 8.34
N LEU A 137 5.37 19.98 8.80
CA LEU A 137 6.73 19.42 8.88
C LEU A 137 6.83 18.27 9.90
N LEU A 138 5.89 18.15 10.84
CA LEU A 138 5.80 17.00 11.76
C LEU A 138 5.42 15.70 11.05
N ASN A 139 5.02 15.75 9.77
CA ASN A 139 4.86 14.56 8.93
C ASN A 139 6.19 14.00 8.41
N LEU A 140 7.31 14.74 8.53
CA LEU A 140 8.61 14.31 8.02
C LEU A 140 9.10 12.99 8.63
N PRO A 141 8.99 12.72 9.95
CA PRO A 141 9.29 11.41 10.53
C PRO A 141 8.43 10.29 9.93
N TYR A 142 7.14 10.56 9.66
CA TYR A 142 6.24 9.60 9.03
C TYR A 142 6.63 9.26 7.59
N ILE A 143 7.42 10.10 6.90
CA ILE A 143 8.00 9.78 5.59
C ILE A 143 9.34 9.06 5.75
N LEU A 144 10.23 9.59 6.60
CA LEU A 144 11.60 9.10 6.72
C LEU A 144 11.68 7.71 7.36
N ILE A 145 10.85 7.43 8.37
CA ILE A 145 10.86 6.15 9.08
C ILE A 145 10.43 4.99 8.16
N PRO A 146 9.32 5.07 7.39
CA PRO A 146 8.97 4.02 6.44
C PRO A 146 9.99 3.85 5.31
N ILE A 147 10.62 4.92 4.82
CA ILE A 147 11.70 4.80 3.82
C ILE A 147 12.88 4.00 4.40
N TRP A 148 13.34 4.38 5.60
CA TRP A 148 14.40 3.66 6.30
C TRP A 148 14.01 2.20 6.59
N ALA A 149 12.78 1.98 7.05
CA ALA A 149 12.26 0.65 7.34
C ALA A 149 12.18 -0.20 6.06
N GLY A 150 11.78 0.41 4.94
CA GLY A 150 11.76 -0.21 3.63
C GLY A 150 13.15 -0.64 3.18
N VAL A 151 14.17 0.23 3.28
CA VAL A 151 15.56 -0.13 2.98
C VAL A 151 16.00 -1.35 3.80
N ARG A 152 15.70 -1.37 5.10
CA ARG A 152 15.99 -2.52 5.98
C ARG A 152 15.25 -3.77 5.55
N LEU A 153 13.96 -3.67 5.25
CA LEU A 153 13.14 -4.79 4.79
C LEU A 153 13.70 -5.40 3.51
N PHE A 154 14.10 -4.58 2.52
CA PHE A 154 14.70 -5.04 1.27
C PHE A 154 16.08 -5.69 1.45
N GLN A 155 16.86 -5.23 2.45
CA GLN A 155 18.16 -5.81 2.81
C GLN A 155 18.06 -7.17 3.50
N GLN A 156 16.91 -7.54 4.06
CA GLN A 156 16.75 -8.86 4.67
C GLN A 156 16.97 -10.01 3.65
N PRO A 157 17.42 -11.18 4.08
CA PRO A 157 17.50 -12.32 3.17
C PRO A 157 16.10 -12.76 2.73
N ARG A 158 15.94 -13.06 1.44
CA ARG A 158 14.72 -13.70 0.95
C ARG A 158 14.69 -15.14 1.44
N ALA A 159 13.55 -15.56 2.00
CA ALA A 159 13.27 -16.97 2.25
C ALA A 159 13.07 -17.66 0.89
N LEU A 160 14.16 -18.09 0.26
CA LEU A 160 14.11 -18.85 -0.98
C LEU A 160 13.73 -20.29 -0.65
N PRO A 161 12.70 -20.86 -1.30
CA PRO A 161 12.50 -22.30 -1.22
C PRO A 161 13.75 -22.99 -1.78
N CYS A 162 14.19 -24.08 -1.14
CA CYS A 162 15.31 -24.87 -1.63
C CYS A 162 14.89 -25.57 -2.94
N LEU A 163 15.09 -24.88 -4.06
CA LEU A 163 14.73 -25.34 -5.41
C LEU A 163 16.01 -25.74 -6.15
N SER A 164 15.99 -26.91 -6.78
CA SER A 164 17.11 -27.35 -7.61
C SER A 164 17.26 -26.42 -8.82
N PRO A 165 18.51 -26.14 -9.26
CA PRO A 165 18.76 -25.36 -10.48
C PRO A 165 18.05 -25.93 -11.72
N GLU A 166 17.92 -27.26 -11.80
CA GLU A 166 17.21 -27.96 -12.86
C GLU A 166 15.72 -27.58 -12.90
N LYS A 167 15.06 -27.54 -11.74
CA LYS A 167 13.65 -27.17 -11.63
C LYS A 167 13.41 -25.70 -12.00
N VAL A 168 14.36 -24.82 -11.64
CA VAL A 168 14.31 -23.41 -12.07
C VAL A 168 14.43 -23.33 -13.60
N ALA A 169 15.41 -24.02 -14.19
CA ALA A 169 15.60 -24.04 -15.64
C ALA A 169 14.40 -24.63 -16.39
N GLU A 170 13.76 -25.67 -15.85
CA GLU A 170 12.55 -26.27 -16.40
C GLU A 170 11.40 -25.26 -16.44
N GLU A 171 11.11 -24.58 -15.31
CA GLU A 171 10.06 -23.56 -15.26
C GLU A 171 10.36 -22.38 -16.19
N GLN A 172 11.62 -21.95 -16.29
CA GLN A 172 12.03 -20.84 -17.17
C GLN A 172 11.95 -21.18 -18.66
N ARG A 173 12.04 -22.46 -19.03
CA ARG A 173 11.85 -22.92 -20.42
C ARG A 173 10.39 -22.90 -20.86
N LYS A 174 9.44 -22.89 -19.91
CA LYS A 174 8.01 -22.88 -20.23
C LYS A 174 7.61 -21.56 -20.89
N ARG A 175 7.06 -21.68 -22.09
CA ARG A 175 6.46 -20.53 -22.78
C ARG A 175 5.18 -20.09 -22.06
N LEU A 176 4.72 -18.86 -22.31
CA LEU A 176 3.57 -18.29 -21.61
C LEU A 176 2.29 -19.13 -21.75
N TYR A 177 2.03 -19.71 -22.93
CA TYR A 177 0.85 -20.58 -23.14
C TYR A 177 0.88 -21.88 -22.31
N GLN A 178 2.06 -22.30 -21.86
CA GLN A 178 2.25 -23.45 -20.95
C GLN A 178 2.05 -23.05 -19.48
N ARG A 179 1.83 -21.76 -19.22
CA ARG A 179 1.64 -21.15 -17.90
C ARG A 179 0.28 -20.42 -17.88
N PRO A 180 -0.86 -21.14 -17.85
CA PRO A 180 -2.20 -20.55 -18.00
C PRO A 180 -2.52 -19.52 -16.90
N GLN A 181 -2.00 -19.69 -15.69
CA GLN A 181 -2.12 -18.71 -14.61
C GLN A 181 -1.44 -17.38 -14.98
N ASP A 182 -0.23 -17.44 -15.55
CA ASP A 182 0.53 -16.25 -15.94
C ASP A 182 -0.13 -15.57 -17.15
N MET A 183 -0.69 -16.36 -18.09
CA MET A 183 -1.46 -15.84 -19.21
C MET A 183 -2.73 -15.11 -18.75
N GLY A 184 -3.47 -15.68 -17.79
CA GLY A 184 -4.62 -15.03 -17.18
C GLY A 184 -4.25 -13.75 -16.43
N LEU A 185 -3.14 -13.75 -15.69
CA LEU A 185 -2.63 -12.55 -15.03
C LEU A 185 -2.22 -11.46 -16.01
N VAL A 186 -1.57 -11.81 -17.14
CA VAL A 186 -1.25 -10.84 -18.19
C VAL A 186 -2.52 -10.18 -18.73
N LEU A 187 -3.56 -10.96 -19.01
CA LEU A 187 -4.83 -10.42 -19.49
C LEU A 187 -5.48 -9.48 -18.45
N VAL A 188 -5.53 -9.91 -17.19
CA VAL A 188 -6.06 -9.10 -16.08
C VAL A 188 -5.26 -7.80 -15.91
N LEU A 189 -3.94 -7.87 -15.94
CA LEU A 189 -3.08 -6.69 -15.82
C LEU A 189 -3.23 -5.73 -17.00
N LEU A 190 -3.46 -6.23 -18.22
CA LEU A 190 -3.76 -5.38 -19.39
C LEU A 190 -5.08 -4.64 -19.22
N LEU A 191 -6.13 -5.31 -18.74
CA LEU A 191 -7.43 -4.68 -18.47
C LEU A 191 -7.32 -3.63 -17.36
N ILE A 192 -6.63 -3.96 -16.27
CA ILE A 192 -6.36 -3.05 -15.17
C ILE A 192 -5.55 -1.85 -15.66
N ALA A 193 -4.49 -2.06 -16.44
CA ALA A 193 -3.66 -0.99 -16.99
C ALA A 193 -4.46 -0.03 -17.88
N ALA A 194 -5.32 -0.57 -18.77
CA ALA A 194 -6.20 0.24 -19.60
C ALA A 194 -7.16 1.08 -18.75
N PHE A 195 -7.75 0.49 -17.71
CA PHE A 195 -8.65 1.19 -16.79
C PHE A 195 -7.92 2.23 -15.92
N THR A 196 -6.70 1.93 -15.46
CA THR A 196 -5.84 2.90 -14.76
C THR A 196 -5.55 4.10 -15.64
N PHE A 197 -5.16 3.87 -16.89
CA PHE A 197 -4.90 4.94 -17.85
C PHE A 197 -6.16 5.78 -18.08
N PHE A 198 -7.32 5.13 -18.29
CA PHE A 198 -8.60 5.81 -18.45
C PHE A 198 -8.94 6.71 -17.26
N ARG A 199 -8.88 6.19 -16.02
CA ARG A 199 -9.12 7.01 -14.82
C ARG A 199 -8.12 8.15 -14.67
N GLY A 200 -6.86 7.94 -15.08
CA GLY A 200 -5.85 8.99 -15.15
C GLY A 200 -6.23 10.11 -16.12
N MET A 201 -6.70 9.76 -17.32
CA MET A 201 -7.20 10.73 -18.31
C MET A 201 -8.43 11.49 -17.82
N VAL A 202 -9.33 10.81 -17.11
CA VAL A 202 -10.52 11.44 -16.50
C VAL A 202 -10.11 12.57 -15.56
N VAL A 203 -9.17 12.31 -14.64
CA VAL A 203 -8.76 13.33 -13.65
C VAL A 203 -7.83 14.42 -14.21
N LEU A 204 -7.26 14.19 -15.39
CA LEU A 204 -6.54 15.17 -16.20
C LEU A 204 -7.47 15.99 -17.11
N ASP A 205 -8.78 15.91 -16.89
CA ASP A 205 -9.80 16.70 -17.57
C ASP A 205 -9.82 16.45 -19.11
N CYS A 206 -9.64 15.19 -19.51
CA CYS A 206 -9.74 14.77 -20.91
C CYS A 206 -11.13 15.11 -21.49
N PRO A 207 -11.21 15.79 -22.66
CA PRO A 207 -12.47 16.28 -23.21
C PRO A 207 -13.34 15.19 -23.89
N ALA A 208 -12.96 13.91 -23.82
CA ALA A 208 -13.72 12.84 -24.44
C ALA A 208 -15.06 12.60 -23.72
N ASP A 209 -16.13 12.34 -24.49
CA ASP A 209 -17.49 12.12 -23.96
C ASP A 209 -17.52 11.00 -22.90
N SER A 210 -16.77 9.92 -23.11
CA SER A 210 -16.66 8.82 -22.15
C SER A 210 -16.02 9.22 -20.82
N CYS A 211 -15.06 10.16 -20.84
CA CYS A 211 -14.45 10.68 -19.62
C CYS A 211 -15.42 11.58 -18.86
N PHE A 212 -16.17 12.41 -19.59
CA PHE A 212 -17.22 13.25 -19.04
C PHE A 212 -18.34 12.40 -18.40
N GLU A 213 -18.88 11.43 -19.14
CA GLU A 213 -19.93 10.55 -18.62
C GLU A 213 -19.46 9.81 -17.35
N TYR A 214 -18.23 9.29 -17.35
CA TYR A 214 -17.68 8.58 -16.20
C TYR A 214 -17.55 9.47 -14.95
N ILE A 215 -16.98 10.67 -15.07
CA ILE A 215 -16.72 11.53 -13.92
C ILE A 215 -18.00 12.14 -13.31
N TYR A 216 -19.08 12.21 -14.07
CA TYR A 216 -20.36 12.74 -13.59
C TYR A 216 -21.35 11.66 -13.18
N GLN A 217 -21.36 10.50 -13.82
CA GLN A 217 -22.37 9.46 -13.59
C GLN A 217 -21.82 8.26 -12.82
N HIS A 218 -20.53 7.93 -12.94
CA HIS A 218 -19.96 6.73 -12.34
C HIS A 218 -19.12 7.03 -11.10
N GLU A 219 -18.17 7.97 -11.19
CA GLU A 219 -17.31 8.35 -10.07
C GLU A 219 -17.23 9.87 -9.85
N PRO A 220 -18.33 10.50 -9.39
CA PRO A 220 -18.34 11.91 -8.96
C PRO A 220 -17.26 12.28 -7.94
N TYR A 221 -16.82 11.33 -7.12
CA TYR A 221 -15.83 11.55 -6.08
C TYR A 221 -14.50 12.06 -6.63
N LEU A 222 -14.16 11.72 -7.88
CA LEU A 222 -12.96 12.24 -8.55
C LEU A 222 -12.93 13.78 -8.66
N ARG A 223 -14.09 14.45 -8.53
CA ARG A 223 -14.24 15.92 -8.57
C ARG A 223 -14.24 16.56 -7.18
N ASP A 224 -14.11 15.78 -6.10
CA ASP A 224 -14.17 16.31 -4.74
C ASP A 224 -13.01 17.31 -4.49
N PRO A 225 -13.28 18.53 -4.00
CA PRO A 225 -12.26 19.55 -3.72
C PRO A 225 -11.21 19.14 -2.68
N VAL A 226 -11.40 18.06 -1.91
CA VAL A 226 -10.35 17.51 -1.03
C VAL A 226 -9.16 16.93 -1.80
N ALA A 227 -9.30 16.69 -3.10
CA ALA A 227 -8.25 16.28 -4.05
C ALA A 227 -7.59 14.89 -3.82
N TYR A 228 -7.82 14.20 -2.69
CA TYR A 228 -7.33 12.82 -2.48
C TYR A 228 -7.65 11.85 -3.64
N PRO A 229 -8.89 11.75 -4.15
CA PRO A 229 -9.19 10.83 -5.24
C PRO A 229 -8.47 11.21 -6.54
N LYS A 230 -8.35 12.51 -6.85
CA LYS A 230 -7.57 13.02 -7.99
C LYS A 230 -6.10 12.64 -7.87
N VAL A 231 -5.49 12.94 -6.72
CA VAL A 231 -4.09 12.58 -6.42
C VAL A 231 -3.87 11.07 -6.54
N GLN A 232 -4.77 10.26 -6.00
CA GLN A 232 -4.68 8.80 -6.09
C GLN A 232 -4.70 8.31 -7.53
N MET A 233 -5.59 8.82 -8.39
CA MET A 233 -5.62 8.44 -9.81
C MET A 233 -4.36 8.87 -10.56
N LEU A 234 -3.77 10.01 -10.21
CA LEU A 234 -2.49 10.45 -10.78
C LEU A 234 -1.32 9.55 -10.33
N ILE A 235 -1.27 9.17 -9.05
CA ILE A 235 -0.27 8.20 -8.56
C ILE A 235 -0.43 6.87 -9.28
N TYR A 236 -1.67 6.42 -9.48
CA TYR A 236 -1.94 5.23 -10.27
C TYR A 236 -1.44 5.37 -11.71
N MET A 237 -1.73 6.48 -12.39
CA MET A 237 -1.31 6.71 -13.77
C MET A 237 0.22 6.81 -13.92
N PHE A 238 0.90 7.49 -13.01
CA PHE A 238 2.34 7.77 -13.17
C PHE A 238 3.26 6.74 -12.52
N TYR A 239 2.79 5.96 -11.55
CA TYR A 239 3.64 4.98 -10.83
C TYR A 239 3.11 3.55 -10.92
N VAL A 240 1.81 3.34 -10.71
CA VAL A 240 1.23 1.98 -10.71
C VAL A 240 1.07 1.43 -12.12
N LEU A 241 0.66 2.24 -13.08
CA LEU A 241 0.51 1.84 -14.49
C LEU A 241 1.84 1.40 -15.12
N PRO A 242 2.95 2.17 -15.01
CA PRO A 242 4.26 1.68 -15.45
C PRO A 242 4.67 0.39 -14.75
N PHE A 243 4.35 0.24 -13.47
CA PHE A 243 4.60 -1.00 -12.74
C PHE A 243 3.80 -2.18 -13.29
N PHE A 244 2.53 -2.01 -13.67
CA PHE A 244 1.75 -3.08 -14.32
C PHE A 244 2.37 -3.52 -15.66
N CYS A 245 2.90 -2.58 -16.44
CA CYS A 245 3.66 -2.91 -17.65
C CYS A 245 4.92 -3.74 -17.31
N LEU A 246 5.64 -3.38 -16.25
CA LEU A 246 6.78 -4.15 -15.75
C LEU A 246 6.37 -5.54 -15.23
N CYS A 247 5.20 -5.68 -14.59
CA CYS A 247 4.68 -6.98 -14.17
C CYS A 247 4.39 -7.88 -15.37
N ILE A 248 3.76 -7.35 -16.42
CA ILE A 248 3.53 -8.08 -17.67
C ILE A 248 4.86 -8.53 -18.26
N TYR A 249 5.83 -7.62 -18.34
CA TYR A 249 7.20 -7.94 -18.76
C TYR A 249 7.79 -9.10 -17.93
N GLY A 250 7.68 -9.04 -16.60
CA GLY A 250 8.23 -10.05 -15.71
C GLY A 250 7.47 -11.39 -15.69
N LEU A 251 6.21 -11.42 -16.12
CA LEU A 251 5.47 -12.66 -16.37
C LEU A 251 5.86 -13.32 -17.70
N VAL A 252 6.21 -12.50 -18.70
CA VAL A 252 6.64 -12.98 -20.02
C VAL A 252 8.08 -13.48 -19.97
N LEU A 253 8.98 -12.74 -19.32
CA LEU A 253 10.41 -13.01 -19.31
C LEU A 253 10.89 -13.60 -17.97
N PRO A 254 11.61 -14.74 -18.00
CA PRO A 254 12.12 -15.38 -16.80
C PRO A 254 13.23 -14.56 -16.12
N GLY A 255 13.47 -14.85 -14.84
CA GLY A 255 14.62 -14.29 -14.11
C GLY A 255 14.42 -12.90 -13.53
N CYS A 256 13.19 -12.36 -13.57
CA CYS A 256 12.83 -11.09 -12.95
C CYS A 256 12.78 -11.19 -11.42
N SER A 257 13.94 -11.29 -10.78
CA SER A 257 14.08 -11.54 -9.34
C SER A 257 13.53 -10.43 -8.45
N TRP A 258 13.37 -9.22 -8.98
CA TRP A 258 12.78 -8.07 -8.31
C TRP A 258 11.25 -8.14 -8.22
N LEU A 259 10.58 -8.86 -9.14
CA LEU A 259 9.12 -8.83 -9.26
C LEU A 259 8.40 -9.35 -8.00
N PRO A 260 8.81 -10.46 -7.35
CA PRO A 260 8.13 -10.94 -6.15
C PRO A 260 8.07 -9.90 -5.02
N ASP A 261 9.18 -9.21 -4.73
CA ASP A 261 9.21 -8.24 -3.64
C ASP A 261 8.36 -6.99 -3.98
N TRP A 262 8.50 -6.46 -5.20
CA TRP A 262 7.71 -5.30 -5.63
C TRP A 262 6.23 -5.61 -5.79
N SER A 263 5.88 -6.84 -6.19
CA SER A 263 4.47 -7.27 -6.26
C SER A 263 3.78 -7.20 -4.90
N LEU A 264 4.50 -7.51 -3.81
CA LEU A 264 3.97 -7.35 -2.44
C LEU A 264 3.78 -5.89 -2.05
N VAL A 265 4.76 -5.03 -2.38
CA VAL A 265 4.66 -3.59 -2.11
C VAL A 265 3.45 -3.00 -2.84
N PHE A 266 3.32 -3.23 -4.14
CA PHE A 266 2.18 -2.71 -4.90
C PHE A 266 0.84 -3.37 -4.53
N ALA A 267 0.85 -4.63 -4.10
CA ALA A 267 -0.34 -5.27 -3.54
C ALA A 267 -0.83 -4.55 -2.27
N GLY A 268 0.07 -4.21 -1.35
CA GLY A 268 -0.26 -3.40 -0.17
C GLY A 268 -0.76 -2.01 -0.54
N ALA A 269 -0.05 -1.32 -1.43
CA ALA A 269 -0.41 0.02 -1.90
C ALA A 269 -1.81 0.06 -2.50
N VAL A 270 -2.11 -0.84 -3.45
CA VAL A 270 -3.42 -0.88 -4.10
C VAL A 270 -4.52 -1.32 -3.13
N ALA A 271 -4.24 -2.23 -2.19
CA ALA A 271 -5.23 -2.64 -1.20
C ALA A 271 -5.71 -1.45 -0.34
N GLN A 272 -4.77 -0.69 0.20
CA GLN A 272 -5.07 0.50 1.01
C GLN A 272 -5.80 1.56 0.18
N ALA A 273 -5.27 1.89 -1.00
CA ALA A 273 -5.84 2.93 -1.84
C ALA A 273 -7.25 2.58 -2.37
N GLN A 274 -7.51 1.31 -2.69
CA GLN A 274 -8.86 0.88 -3.10
C GLN A 274 -9.84 0.92 -1.92
N PHE A 275 -9.42 0.49 -0.73
CA PHE A 275 -10.27 0.58 0.46
C PHE A 275 -10.64 2.03 0.77
N SER A 276 -9.65 2.93 0.81
CA SER A 276 -9.90 4.34 1.09
C SER A 276 -10.71 5.01 -0.02
N HIS A 277 -10.45 4.72 -1.30
CA HIS A 277 -11.22 5.29 -2.40
C HIS A 277 -12.69 4.86 -2.38
N VAL A 278 -12.95 3.55 -2.28
CA VAL A 278 -14.32 3.00 -2.24
C VAL A 278 -15.05 3.50 -1.00
N GLY A 279 -14.41 3.41 0.16
CA GLY A 279 -15.01 3.86 1.41
C GLY A 279 -15.34 5.34 1.39
N SER A 280 -14.43 6.19 0.92
CA SER A 280 -14.68 7.63 0.85
C SER A 280 -15.75 8.01 -0.16
N SER A 281 -15.76 7.36 -1.32
CA SER A 281 -16.76 7.63 -2.37
C SER A 281 -18.20 7.35 -1.91
N LEU A 282 -18.36 6.41 -0.98
CA LEU A 282 -19.65 5.99 -0.40
C LEU A 282 -19.93 6.62 0.98
N HIS A 283 -18.97 7.34 1.56
CA HIS A 283 -19.10 7.86 2.91
C HIS A 283 -20.10 9.02 2.98
N SER A 284 -20.89 9.07 4.04
CA SER A 284 -21.87 10.14 4.30
C SER A 284 -21.26 11.54 4.43
N ARG A 285 -19.96 11.61 4.75
CA ARG A 285 -19.18 12.85 4.87
C ARG A 285 -18.64 13.39 3.56
N THR A 286 -18.64 12.58 2.50
CA THR A 286 -18.39 13.08 1.14
C THR A 286 -19.60 13.92 0.73
N PRO A 287 -19.47 15.15 0.21
CA PRO A 287 -20.64 15.95 -0.14
C PRO A 287 -21.48 15.26 -1.22
N PHE A 288 -22.81 15.36 -1.11
CA PHE A 288 -23.77 14.67 -2.01
C PHE A 288 -23.44 14.78 -3.52
N PRO A 289 -23.03 15.93 -4.08
CA PRO A 289 -22.68 16.03 -5.50
C PRO A 289 -21.45 15.20 -5.94
N TYR A 290 -20.66 14.70 -4.99
CA TYR A 290 -19.45 13.92 -5.19
C TYR A 290 -19.57 12.49 -4.66
N GLN A 291 -20.66 12.12 -3.99
CA GLN A 291 -20.89 10.73 -3.59
C GLN A 291 -21.20 9.87 -4.83
N THR A 292 -20.83 8.58 -4.77
CA THR A 292 -21.24 7.62 -5.82
C THR A 292 -22.77 7.45 -5.79
N PRO A 293 -23.47 7.66 -6.92
CA PRO A 293 -24.92 7.45 -7.01
C PRO A 293 -25.32 5.99 -6.75
N GLU A 294 -26.44 5.77 -6.05
CA GLU A 294 -26.90 4.42 -5.66
C GLU A 294 -27.15 3.49 -6.85
N ASP A 295 -27.58 4.02 -7.99
CA ASP A 295 -27.87 3.29 -9.21
C ASP A 295 -26.62 2.63 -9.84
N VAL A 296 -25.43 3.16 -9.57
CA VAL A 296 -24.15 2.63 -10.09
C VAL A 296 -23.31 1.92 -9.02
N TRP A 297 -23.80 1.74 -7.80
CA TRP A 297 -23.02 1.11 -6.72
C TRP A 297 -22.47 -0.26 -7.08
N TRP A 298 -23.26 -1.10 -7.74
CA TRP A 298 -22.82 -2.45 -8.10
C TRP A 298 -21.69 -2.45 -9.12
N SER A 299 -21.77 -1.62 -10.17
CA SER A 299 -20.71 -1.52 -11.18
C SER A 299 -19.46 -0.88 -10.59
N PHE A 300 -19.63 0.17 -9.76
CA PHE A 300 -18.55 0.83 -9.03
C PHE A 300 -17.83 -0.14 -8.09
N LEU A 301 -18.55 -0.87 -7.23
CA LEU A 301 -17.95 -1.84 -6.30
C LEU A 301 -17.26 -2.98 -7.05
N LEU A 302 -17.92 -3.54 -8.07
CA LEU A 302 -17.36 -4.63 -8.86
C LEU A 302 -16.04 -4.22 -9.53
N THR A 303 -16.01 -3.07 -10.20
CA THR A 303 -14.80 -2.59 -10.90
C THR A 303 -13.65 -2.32 -9.94
N ASN A 304 -13.91 -1.68 -8.79
CA ASN A 304 -12.87 -1.41 -7.79
C ASN A 304 -12.38 -2.69 -7.08
N VAL A 305 -13.27 -3.64 -6.79
CA VAL A 305 -12.87 -4.95 -6.24
C VAL A 305 -12.02 -5.73 -7.25
N LEU A 306 -12.43 -5.80 -8.51
CA LEU A 306 -11.64 -6.45 -9.56
C LEU A 306 -10.26 -5.79 -9.74
N TYR A 307 -10.21 -4.46 -9.69
CA TYR A 307 -8.96 -3.71 -9.70
C TYR A 307 -8.06 -4.07 -8.52
N ALA A 308 -8.64 -4.11 -7.31
CA ALA A 308 -7.92 -4.45 -6.09
C ALA A 308 -7.33 -5.86 -6.13
N LEU A 309 -8.06 -6.83 -6.73
CA LEU A 309 -7.67 -8.25 -6.77
C LEU A 309 -6.44 -8.53 -7.64
N GLY A 310 -6.27 -7.83 -8.77
CA GLY A 310 -5.18 -8.11 -9.72
C GLY A 310 -3.78 -8.15 -9.08
N PRO A 311 -3.36 -7.08 -8.38
CA PRO A 311 -2.07 -7.06 -7.66
C PRO A 311 -1.96 -8.13 -6.57
N GLN A 312 -3.06 -8.47 -5.87
CA GLN A 312 -3.05 -9.53 -4.86
C GLN A 312 -2.80 -10.90 -5.48
N LEU A 313 -3.46 -11.19 -6.60
CA LEU A 313 -3.29 -12.45 -7.33
C LEU A 313 -1.87 -12.58 -7.89
N LEU A 314 -1.29 -11.49 -8.38
CA LEU A 314 0.10 -11.45 -8.83
C LEU A 314 1.08 -11.73 -7.67
N ALA A 315 0.90 -11.06 -6.52
CA ALA A 315 1.72 -11.29 -5.34
C ALA A 315 1.60 -12.74 -4.85
N LEU A 316 0.38 -13.29 -4.80
CA LEU A 316 0.13 -14.68 -4.45
C LEU A 316 0.81 -15.66 -5.42
N ARG A 317 0.77 -15.38 -6.72
CA ARG A 317 1.45 -16.16 -7.76
C ARG A 317 2.97 -16.14 -7.58
N CYS A 318 3.54 -14.98 -7.25
CA CYS A 318 4.97 -14.83 -6.98
C CYS A 318 5.41 -15.59 -5.73
N LEU A 319 4.57 -15.58 -4.68
CA LEU A 319 4.84 -16.30 -3.44
C LEU A 319 4.73 -17.82 -3.59
N ARG A 320 3.69 -18.32 -4.28
CA ARG A 320 3.44 -19.76 -4.39
C ARG A 320 4.43 -20.47 -5.32
N CYS A 321 4.77 -19.84 -6.43
CA CYS A 321 5.61 -20.46 -7.47
C CYS A 321 6.75 -19.52 -7.91
N PRO A 322 7.74 -19.24 -7.04
CA PRO A 322 8.78 -18.25 -7.31
C PRO A 322 9.81 -18.68 -8.36
N ALA A 323 9.87 -19.97 -8.71
CA ALA A 323 10.92 -20.58 -9.54
C ALA A 323 11.17 -19.82 -10.86
N PHE A 324 10.10 -19.40 -11.55
CA PHE A 324 10.21 -18.67 -12.82
C PHE A 324 10.98 -17.33 -12.69
N PHE A 325 10.86 -16.67 -11.55
CA PHE A 325 11.42 -15.34 -11.29
C PHE A 325 12.83 -15.39 -10.70
N LEU A 326 13.33 -16.55 -10.30
CA LEU A 326 14.66 -16.67 -9.71
C LEU A 326 15.75 -16.38 -10.75
N PRO A 327 16.89 -15.78 -10.36
CA PRO A 327 18.03 -15.65 -11.25
C PRO A 327 18.41 -17.02 -11.83
N ALA A 328 18.74 -17.06 -13.12
CA ALA A 328 19.29 -18.27 -13.71
C ALA A 328 20.56 -18.67 -12.93
N ALA A 329 20.70 -19.96 -12.63
CA ALA A 329 21.92 -20.46 -12.00
C ALA A 329 23.09 -20.06 -12.90
N SER A 330 24.07 -19.32 -12.35
CA SER A 330 25.29 -19.01 -13.08
C SER A 330 25.95 -20.33 -13.47
N ALA A 331 26.12 -20.56 -14.77
CA ALA A 331 26.79 -21.73 -15.31
C ALA A 331 28.31 -21.76 -15.01
N SER A 332 28.77 -21.12 -13.93
CA SER A 332 30.18 -20.79 -13.69
C SER A 332 30.78 -21.39 -12.41
N LEU A 333 30.31 -22.55 -11.94
CA LEU A 333 30.95 -23.28 -10.83
C LEU A 333 31.19 -24.78 -11.09
N HIS A 334 31.05 -25.25 -12.33
CA HIS A 334 31.50 -26.60 -12.75
C HIS A 334 32.80 -26.61 -13.57
N GLY A 335 33.49 -25.47 -13.69
CA GLY A 335 34.74 -25.34 -14.46
C GLY A 335 36.01 -25.10 -13.62
N GLY A 336 36.01 -25.39 -12.33
CA GLY A 336 37.11 -25.10 -11.41
C GLY A 336 38.03 -26.28 -11.11
N LYS A 337 38.86 -26.66 -12.10
CA LYS A 337 40.14 -27.39 -11.97
C LYS A 337 40.19 -28.66 -11.10
N LYS A 338 39.95 -29.81 -11.72
CA LYS A 338 40.85 -30.97 -11.56
C LYS A 338 42.15 -30.64 -12.30
N HIS A 339 43.21 -30.25 -11.62
CA HIS A 339 44.58 -30.32 -12.15
C HIS A 339 45.47 -30.90 -11.05
N GLN A 340 45.96 -32.11 -11.37
CA GLN A 340 47.15 -32.84 -10.93
C GLN A 340 47.59 -32.76 -9.46
#